data_AF-A0A2D1QAJ0-F1
#
_entry.id   AF-A0A2D1QAJ0-F1
#
_cell.length_a   1.000
_cell.length_b   1.000
_cell.length_c   1.000
_cell.angle_alpha   90.00
_cell.angle_beta   90.00
_cell.angle_gamma   90.00
#
_symmetry.space_group_name_H-M   'P 1'
#
loop_
_entity.id
_entity.type
_entity.pdbx_description
1 polymer ?
#
loop_
_entity_poly.entity_id
_entity_poly.type
_entity_poly.pdbx_seq_one_letter_code
_entity_poly.pdbx_strand_id
1 'polypeptide(L)'
;MSKWMPTLRRLGWWFLRKTVLALLTSLLFMISFTLFQYASWWPALTEDTSLEWSGLFSGHTFAELAPPMLEFSVVLACAFLPLFLLMPRPLLLPLFAGLWLWQTYDLAFMTATASTWLPHEIIWTFILPHTHWLLLTLLPSLLLIRHLGKRLFATTPTGP
;
A
#
# COMPACT_ATOMS: atom_id res chain seq x y z
N MET A 1 9.05 38.38 24.67
CA MET A 1 8.32 37.62 23.63
C MET A 1 9.12 36.42 23.06
N SER A 2 10.01 35.77 23.83
CA SER A 2 10.95 34.74 23.32
C SER A 2 10.49 33.27 23.52
N LYS A 3 9.52 33.00 24.39
CA LYS A 3 9.09 31.62 24.74
C LYS A 3 8.28 30.89 23.65
N TRP A 4 7.69 31.61 22.69
CA TRP A 4 6.81 31.02 21.68
C TRP A 4 7.55 30.52 20.42
N MET A 5 8.68 31.15 20.08
CA MET A 5 9.52 30.77 18.94
C MET A 5 10.09 29.34 19.01
N PRO A 6 10.62 28.85 20.15
CA PRO A 6 11.09 27.46 20.23
C PRO A 6 9.94 26.45 20.16
N THR A 7 8.77 26.79 20.70
CA THR A 7 7.57 25.94 20.68
C THR A 7 7.01 25.81 19.26
N LEU A 8 6.91 26.92 18.52
CA LEU A 8 6.51 26.92 17.11
C LEU A 8 7.49 26.16 16.22
N ARG A 9 8.80 26.34 16.44
CA ARG A 9 9.82 25.59 15.70
C ARG A 9 9.71 24.08 15.97
N ARG A 10 9.52 23.67 17.23
CA ARG A 10 9.34 22.26 17.59
C ARG A 10 8.07 21.67 16.96
N LEU A 11 6.97 22.43 16.95
CA LEU A 11 5.72 22.02 16.32
C LEU A 11 5.86 21.86 14.81
N GLY A 12 6.52 22.80 14.13
CA GLY A 12 6.78 22.73 12.69
C GLY A 12 7.65 21.53 12.30
N TRP A 13 8.69 21.24 13.07
CA TRP A 13 9.54 20.06 12.85
C TRP A 13 8.79 18.75 13.10
N TRP A 14 7.93 18.72 14.11
CA TRP A 14 7.07 17.56 14.37
C TRP A 14 6.09 17.33 13.22
N PHE A 15 5.45 18.39 12.73
CA PHE A 15 4.54 18.32 11.58
C PHE A 15 5.27 17.84 10.32
N LEU A 16 6.46 18.38 10.04
CA LEU A 16 7.29 17.95 8.91
C LEU A 16 7.68 16.46 9.00
N ARG A 17 8.07 15.97 10.19
CA ARG A 17 8.37 14.54 10.39
C ARG A 17 7.13 13.67 10.15
N LYS A 18 5.94 14.16 10.53
CA LYS A 18 4.66 13.46 10.30
C LYS A 18 4.30 13.42 8.81
N THR A 19 4.43 14.54 8.09
CA THR A 19 4.16 14.60 6.65
C THR A 19 5.12 13.71 5.86
N VAL A 20 6.42 13.73 6.20
CA VAL A 20 7.43 12.85 5.58
C VAL A 20 7.08 11.38 5.83
N LEU A 21 6.70 11.01 7.05
CA LEU A 21 6.30 9.62 7.34
C LEU A 21 5.05 9.22 6.53
N ALA A 22 4.05 10.09 6.43
CA ALA A 22 2.84 9.83 5.66
C ALA A 22 3.12 9.68 4.16
N LEU A 23 3.96 10.55 3.59
CA LEU A 23 4.41 10.46 2.20
C LEU A 23 5.16 9.16 1.92
N LEU A 24 6.11 8.79 2.79
CA LEU A 24 6.83 7.52 2.65
C LEU A 24 5.91 6.31 2.78
N THR A 25 4.91 6.38 3.67
CA THR A 25 3.90 5.33 3.83
C THR A 25 3.05 5.18 2.57
N SER A 26 2.60 6.30 1.99
CA SER A 26 1.86 6.33 0.73
C SER A 26 2.70 5.77 -0.43
N LEU A 27 3.96 6.17 -0.54
CA LEU A 27 4.88 5.63 -1.56
C LEU A 27 5.12 4.13 -1.39
N LEU A 28 5.30 3.66 -0.15
CA LEU A 28 5.43 2.23 0.14
C LEU A 28 4.15 1.47 -0.20
N PHE A 29 2.98 2.07 0.00
CA PHE A 29 1.70 1.48 -0.41
C PHE A 29 1.69 1.27 -1.92
N MET A 30 1.97 2.33 -2.68
CA MET A 30 2.03 2.30 -4.14
C MET A 30 2.96 1.18 -4.63
N ILE A 31 4.22 1.18 -4.17
CA ILE A 31 5.24 0.22 -4.63
C ILE A 31 4.85 -1.22 -4.26
N SER A 32 4.48 -1.43 -3.00
CA SER A 32 4.12 -2.75 -2.47
C SER A 32 2.93 -3.35 -3.21
N PHE A 33 1.87 -2.55 -3.39
CA PHE A 33 0.65 -2.99 -4.03
C PHE A 33 0.82 -3.20 -5.54
N THR A 34 1.62 -2.37 -6.21
CA THR A 34 1.96 -2.56 -7.63
C THR A 34 2.77 -3.85 -7.82
N LEU A 35 3.78 -4.09 -6.98
CA LEU A 35 4.59 -5.32 -7.04
C LEU A 35 3.73 -6.57 -6.83
N PHE A 36 2.76 -6.52 -5.93
CA PHE A 36 1.83 -7.62 -5.70
C PHE A 36 0.94 -7.88 -6.92
N GLN A 37 0.41 -6.83 -7.54
CA GLN A 37 -0.35 -6.96 -8.79
C GLN A 37 0.52 -7.59 -9.88
N TYR A 38 1.75 -7.12 -10.09
CA TYR A 38 2.63 -7.71 -11.11
C TYR A 38 2.96 -9.18 -10.83
N ALA A 39 3.24 -9.52 -9.57
CA ALA A 39 3.57 -10.89 -9.19
C ALA A 39 2.39 -11.85 -9.28
N SER A 40 1.18 -11.40 -8.91
CA SER A 40 -0.04 -12.20 -9.03
C SER A 40 -0.50 -12.39 -10.48
N TRP A 41 -0.15 -11.45 -11.37
CA TRP A 41 -0.51 -11.53 -12.79
C TRP A 41 0.53 -12.28 -13.62
N TRP A 42 1.74 -12.50 -13.09
CA TRP A 42 2.81 -13.19 -13.79
C TRP A 42 2.41 -14.58 -14.32
N PRO A 43 1.77 -15.49 -13.55
CA PRO A 43 1.38 -16.80 -14.06
C PRO A 43 0.33 -16.74 -15.18
N ALA A 44 -0.65 -15.84 -15.04
CA ALA A 44 -1.71 -15.64 -16.03
C ALA A 44 -1.18 -15.08 -17.36
N LEU A 45 -0.10 -14.30 -17.31
CA LEU A 45 0.56 -13.74 -18.49
C LEU A 45 1.45 -14.74 -19.23
N THR A 46 1.90 -15.81 -18.56
CA THR A 46 2.80 -16.83 -19.14
C THR A 46 2.09 -17.98 -19.82
N GLU A 47 0.80 -18.21 -19.55
CA GLU A 47 0.03 -19.37 -20.04
C GLU A 47 -0.87 -19.08 -21.28
N ASP A 48 -0.80 -17.87 -21.85
CA ASP A 48 -1.51 -17.37 -23.04
C ASP A 48 -3.05 -17.20 -22.98
N THR A 49 -3.46 -15.96 -23.25
CA THR A 49 -4.72 -15.44 -23.85
C THR A 49 -6.07 -15.83 -23.23
N SER A 50 -6.86 -14.81 -22.87
CA SER A 50 -8.29 -14.84 -22.48
C SER A 50 -8.64 -14.84 -20.99
N LEU A 51 -7.70 -14.57 -20.08
CA LEU A 51 -8.11 -14.18 -18.72
C LEU A 51 -8.70 -12.76 -18.74
N GLU A 52 -9.97 -12.72 -19.14
CA GLU A 52 -10.99 -11.76 -18.78
C GLU A 52 -11.08 -11.65 -17.25
N TRP A 53 -10.04 -11.12 -16.60
CA TRP A 53 -10.19 -10.44 -15.32
C TRP A 53 -10.84 -9.06 -15.57
N SER A 54 -11.90 -9.04 -16.40
CA SER A 54 -12.40 -7.94 -17.24
C SER A 54 -13.33 -6.97 -16.51
N GLY A 55 -13.03 -6.67 -15.25
CA GLY A 55 -13.69 -5.55 -14.55
C GLY A 55 -12.88 -4.26 -14.64
N LEU A 56 -11.56 -4.33 -14.39
CA LEU A 56 -10.73 -3.17 -14.08
C LEU A 56 -9.62 -2.87 -15.10
N PHE A 57 -9.05 -3.89 -15.75
CA PHE A 57 -7.98 -3.72 -16.73
C PHE A 57 -8.22 -4.57 -17.97
N SER A 58 -8.27 -3.94 -19.14
CA SER A 58 -8.41 -4.61 -20.44
C SER A 58 -7.06 -4.60 -21.16
N GLY A 59 -6.32 -5.70 -21.09
CA GLY A 59 -5.04 -5.85 -21.79
C GLY A 59 -4.64 -7.32 -21.91
N HIS A 60 -3.94 -7.66 -22.99
CA HIS A 60 -3.51 -9.02 -23.31
C HIS A 60 -2.04 -9.27 -23.01
N THR A 61 -1.27 -8.20 -22.83
CA THR A 61 0.18 -8.27 -22.56
C THR A 61 0.53 -7.55 -21.27
N PHE A 62 1.65 -7.94 -20.63
CA PHE A 62 2.16 -7.24 -19.46
C PHE A 62 2.40 -5.75 -19.73
N ALA A 63 2.86 -5.41 -20.95
CA ALA A 63 3.12 -4.03 -21.35
C ALA A 63 1.85 -3.17 -21.40
N GLU A 64 0.69 -3.77 -21.72
CA GLU A 64 -0.61 -3.09 -21.69
C GLU A 64 -1.17 -2.96 -20.27
N LEU A 65 -0.86 -3.91 -19.40
CA LEU A 65 -1.43 -4.03 -18.06
C LEU A 65 -0.60 -3.33 -16.97
N ALA A 66 0.71 -3.23 -17.14
CA ALA A 66 1.59 -2.59 -16.18
C ALA A 66 1.28 -1.09 -15.97
N PRO A 67 1.08 -0.28 -17.04
CA PRO A 67 0.73 1.13 -16.87
C PRO A 67 -0.56 1.35 -16.05
N PRO A 68 -1.71 0.73 -16.37
CA PRO A 68 -2.94 1.01 -15.64
C PRO A 68 -2.92 0.45 -14.19
N MET A 69 -2.20 -0.65 -13.91
CA MET A 69 -1.99 -1.11 -12.53
C MET A 69 -1.18 -0.13 -11.68
N LEU A 70 -0.14 0.46 -12.29
CA LEU A 70 0.66 1.49 -11.64
C LEU A 70 -0.19 2.74 -11.41
N GLU A 71 -0.95 3.19 -12.41
CA GLU A 71 -1.87 4.33 -12.28
C GLU A 71 -2.89 4.11 -11.17
N PHE A 72 -3.51 2.93 -11.11
CA PHE A 72 -4.44 2.56 -10.04
C PHE A 72 -3.76 2.66 -8.67
N SER A 73 -2.55 2.11 -8.55
CA SER A 73 -1.77 2.16 -7.31
C SER A 73 -1.37 3.58 -6.91
N VAL A 74 -1.06 4.45 -7.88
CA VAL A 74 -0.78 5.88 -7.67
C VAL A 74 -2.03 6.59 -7.15
N VAL A 75 -3.19 6.34 -7.76
CA VAL A 75 -4.48 6.91 -7.33
C VAL A 75 -4.80 6.50 -5.90
N LEU A 76 -4.67 5.22 -5.56
CA LEU A 76 -4.86 4.73 -4.19
C LEU A 76 -3.87 5.35 -3.20
N ALA A 77 -2.60 5.45 -3.56
CA ALA A 77 -1.58 6.05 -2.72
C ALA A 77 -1.89 7.53 -2.42
N CYS A 78 -2.33 8.28 -3.42
CA CYS A 78 -2.80 9.66 -3.26
C CYS A 78 -4.08 9.75 -2.42
N ALA A 79 -5.05 8.85 -2.65
CA ALA A 79 -6.31 8.81 -1.91
C ALA A 79 -6.11 8.46 -0.42
N PHE A 80 -5.14 7.60 -0.11
CA PHE A 80 -4.84 7.18 1.27
C PHE A 80 -3.84 8.07 2.00
N LEU A 81 -3.13 8.95 1.29
CA LEU A 81 -2.23 9.94 1.89
C LEU A 81 -2.87 10.75 3.04
N PRO A 82 -4.08 11.33 2.90
CA PRO A 82 -4.72 12.04 4.02
C PRO A 82 -4.97 11.12 5.22
N LEU A 83 -5.34 9.86 5.00
CA LEU A 83 -5.53 8.89 6.08
C LEU A 83 -4.21 8.63 6.83
N PHE A 84 -3.11 8.40 6.10
CA PHE A 84 -1.79 8.23 6.70
C PHE A 84 -1.30 9.47 7.45
N LEU A 85 -1.65 10.66 6.96
CA LEU A 85 -1.31 11.92 7.61
C LEU A 85 -2.10 12.15 8.90
N LEU A 86 -3.38 11.77 8.93
CA LEU A 86 -4.26 12.01 10.07
C LEU A 86 -4.02 10.98 11.18
N MET A 87 -3.83 9.71 10.81
CA MET A 87 -3.76 8.59 11.74
C MET A 87 -2.57 8.70 12.72
N PRO A 88 -2.76 8.40 14.02
CA PRO A 88 -1.64 8.34 14.95
C PRO A 88 -0.72 7.17 14.60
N ARG A 89 0.58 7.35 14.83
CA ARG A 89 1.64 6.40 14.49
C ARG A 89 1.37 4.92 14.86
N PRO A 90 0.85 4.55 16.05
CA PRO A 90 0.60 3.13 16.36
C PRO A 90 -0.47 2.52 15.45
N LEU A 91 -1.42 3.32 14.97
CA LEU A 91 -2.50 2.87 14.09
C LEU A 91 -2.11 2.89 12.61
N LEU A 92 -0.96 3.47 12.25
CA LEU A 92 -0.51 3.57 10.86
C LEU A 92 -0.17 2.19 10.27
N LEU A 93 0.45 1.30 11.04
CA LEU A 93 0.73 -0.09 10.63
C LEU A 93 -0.54 -0.91 10.37
N PRO A 94 -1.50 -1.02 11.31
CA PRO A 94 -2.73 -1.76 11.07
C PRO A 94 -3.60 -1.09 10.00
N LEU A 95 -3.61 0.24 9.90
CA LEU A 95 -4.30 0.93 8.81
C LEU A 95 -3.70 0.57 7.46
N PHE A 96 -2.37 0.60 7.32
CA PHE A 96 -1.68 0.22 6.09
C PHE A 96 -2.02 -1.22 5.69
N ALA A 97 -1.87 -2.16 6.62
CA ALA A 97 -2.18 -3.56 6.36
C ALA A 97 -3.66 -3.77 6.00
N GLY A 98 -4.57 -3.11 6.73
CA GLY A 98 -6.01 -3.20 6.49
C GLY A 98 -6.40 -2.67 5.12
N LEU A 99 -5.93 -1.47 4.74
CA LEU A 99 -6.19 -0.90 3.42
C LEU A 99 -5.58 -1.77 2.31
N TRP A 100 -4.38 -2.28 2.51
CA TRP A 100 -3.70 -3.13 1.54
C TRP A 100 -4.46 -4.44 1.32
N LEU A 101 -4.84 -5.12 2.40
CA LEU A 101 -5.60 -6.38 2.34
C LEU A 101 -7.01 -6.16 1.78
N TRP A 102 -7.65 -5.05 2.14
CA TRP A 102 -8.94 -4.66 1.59
C TRP A 102 -8.86 -4.46 0.08
N GLN A 103 -7.86 -3.73 -0.42
CA GLN A 103 -7.69 -3.50 -1.86
C GLN A 103 -7.36 -4.79 -2.62
N THR A 104 -6.57 -5.68 -2.01
CA THR A 104 -6.31 -7.02 -2.58
C THR A 104 -7.59 -7.84 -2.69
N TYR A 105 -8.44 -7.82 -1.65
CA TYR A 105 -9.73 -8.49 -1.67
C TYR A 105 -10.69 -7.85 -2.69
N ASP A 106 -10.78 -6.52 -2.73
CA ASP A 106 -11.67 -5.79 -3.64
C ASP A 106 -11.28 -6.01 -5.10
N LEU A 107 -9.98 -6.03 -5.40
CA LEU A 107 -9.46 -6.39 -6.71
C LEU A 107 -9.84 -7.82 -7.09
N ALA A 108 -9.70 -8.77 -6.16
CA ALA A 108 -10.10 -10.16 -6.36
C ALA A 108 -11.62 -10.34 -6.49
N PHE A 109 -12.40 -9.50 -5.81
CA PHE A 109 -13.85 -9.51 -5.88
C PHE A 109 -14.36 -8.95 -7.19
N MET A 110 -13.88 -7.78 -7.62
CA MET A 110 -14.31 -7.14 -8.89
C MET A 110 -14.03 -8.03 -10.10
N THR A 111 -12.97 -8.81 -10.03
CA THR A 111 -12.57 -9.72 -11.09
C THR A 111 -13.27 -11.07 -11.00
N ALA A 112 -13.53 -11.54 -9.78
CA ALA A 112 -14.44 -12.64 -9.53
C ALA A 112 -15.90 -12.28 -9.86
N THR A 113 -16.33 -11.02 -9.91
CA THR A 113 -17.71 -10.68 -10.33
C THR A 113 -17.97 -10.86 -11.82
N ALA A 114 -16.91 -11.04 -12.63
CA ALA A 114 -17.02 -11.59 -13.97
C ALA A 114 -17.25 -13.12 -13.97
N SER A 115 -17.07 -13.79 -12.83
CA SER A 115 -17.33 -15.20 -12.58
C SER A 115 -18.37 -15.40 -11.45
N THR A 116 -18.90 -16.60 -11.28
CA THR A 116 -20.03 -16.86 -10.36
C THR A 116 -19.59 -17.15 -8.91
N TRP A 117 -18.47 -16.58 -8.46
CA TRP A 117 -17.84 -17.01 -7.20
C TRP A 117 -18.46 -16.37 -5.95
N LEU A 118 -18.58 -17.17 -4.89
CA LEU A 118 -18.99 -16.70 -3.57
C LEU A 118 -17.81 -16.03 -2.84
N PRO A 119 -18.04 -15.06 -1.94
CA PRO A 119 -16.98 -14.32 -1.22
C PRO A 119 -15.93 -15.19 -0.51
N HIS A 120 -16.34 -16.36 -0.01
CA HIS A 120 -15.42 -17.28 0.66
C HIS A 120 -14.55 -18.08 -0.33
N GLU A 121 -15.01 -18.28 -1.56
CA GLU A 121 -14.26 -18.99 -2.60
C GLU A 121 -13.07 -18.15 -3.05
N ILE A 122 -13.21 -16.82 -3.12
CA ILE A 122 -12.13 -15.87 -3.42
C ILE A 122 -10.93 -16.06 -2.48
N ILE A 123 -11.19 -16.35 -1.20
CA ILE A 123 -10.11 -16.55 -0.22
C ILE A 123 -9.29 -17.81 -0.59
N TRP A 124 -9.95 -18.89 -0.98
CA TRP A 124 -9.31 -20.16 -1.30
C TRP A 124 -8.68 -20.19 -2.69
N THR A 125 -9.34 -19.59 -3.68
CA THR A 125 -8.93 -19.65 -5.09
C THR A 125 -7.94 -18.55 -5.46
N PHE A 126 -8.00 -17.38 -4.81
CA PHE A 126 -7.16 -16.24 -5.16
C PHE A 126 -6.15 -15.87 -4.08
N ILE A 127 -6.59 -15.72 -2.82
CA ILE A 127 -5.71 -15.25 -1.75
C ILE A 127 -4.71 -16.34 -1.34
N LEU A 128 -5.19 -17.57 -1.12
CA LEU A 128 -4.36 -18.66 -0.61
C LEU A 128 -3.17 -19.00 -1.53
N PRO A 129 -3.32 -19.13 -2.86
CA PRO A 129 -2.19 -19.42 -3.75
C PRO A 129 -1.14 -18.30 -3.77
N HIS A 130 -1.57 -17.05 -3.62
CA HIS A 130 -0.70 -15.87 -3.67
C HIS A 130 -0.18 -15.41 -2.30
N THR A 131 -0.40 -16.20 -1.24
CA THR A 131 -0.01 -15.84 0.14
C THR A 131 1.48 -15.50 0.26
N HIS A 132 2.35 -16.20 -0.48
CA HIS A 132 3.78 -15.95 -0.46
C HIS A 132 4.15 -14.59 -1.08
N TRP A 133 3.52 -14.21 -2.20
CA TRP A 133 3.68 -12.88 -2.80
C TRP A 133 3.09 -11.78 -1.93
N LEU A 134 1.96 -12.04 -1.28
CA LEU A 134 1.37 -11.15 -0.30
C LEU A 134 2.35 -10.87 0.83
N LEU A 135 2.94 -11.90 1.43
CA LEU A 135 3.92 -11.74 2.50
C LEU A 135 5.18 -11.02 2.02
N LEU A 136 5.71 -11.37 0.84
CA LEU A 136 6.91 -10.77 0.27
C LEU A 136 6.74 -9.28 -0.05
N THR A 137 5.54 -8.84 -0.42
CA THR A 137 5.29 -7.44 -0.79
C THR A 137 4.81 -6.60 0.39
N LEU A 138 4.04 -7.18 1.32
CA LEU A 138 3.46 -6.48 2.46
C LEU A 138 4.44 -6.35 3.64
N LEU A 139 5.12 -7.45 4.03
CA LEU A 139 5.98 -7.45 5.23
C LEU A 139 7.12 -6.44 5.16
N PRO A 140 7.89 -6.33 4.05
CA PRO A 140 8.97 -5.35 3.98
C PRO A 140 8.47 -3.92 4.16
N SER A 141 7.32 -3.58 3.57
CA SER A 141 6.71 -2.26 3.72
C SER A 141 6.34 -1.96 5.17
N LEU A 142 5.73 -2.91 5.87
CA LEU A 142 5.39 -2.77 7.29
C LEU A 142 6.66 -2.59 8.15
N LEU A 143 7.70 -3.37 7.89
CA LEU A 143 8.98 -3.25 8.60
C LEU A 143 9.67 -1.90 8.33
N LEU A 144 9.66 -1.43 7.08
CA LEU A 144 10.20 -0.13 6.70
C LEU A 144 9.43 1.01 7.35
N ILE A 145 8.10 0.98 7.34
CA ILE A 145 7.25 1.96 8.04
C ILE A 145 7.58 2.00 9.52
N ARG A 146 7.69 0.83 10.17
CA ARG A 146 8.03 0.72 11.59
C ARG A 146 9.40 1.32 11.87
N HIS A 147 10.39 1.01 11.03
CA HIS A 147 11.77 1.49 11.15
C HIS A 147 11.87 3.00 10.90
N LEU A 148 11.25 3.52 9.84
CA LEU A 148 11.19 4.95 9.52
C LEU A 148 10.50 5.74 10.62
N GLY A 149 9.37 5.23 11.13
CA GLY A 149 8.70 5.82 12.28
C GLY A 149 9.63 5.90 13.49
N LYS A 150 10.43 4.86 13.77
CA LYS A 150 11.39 4.91 14.89
C LYS A 150 12.49 5.95 14.67
N ARG A 151 13.07 6.00 13.47
CA ARG A 151 14.16 6.96 13.16
C ARG A 151 13.69 8.40 13.13
N LEU A 152 12.57 8.71 12.48
CA LEU A 152 12.07 10.08 12.32
C LEU A 152 11.67 10.73 13.66
N PHE A 153 11.24 9.93 14.63
CA PHE A 153 10.79 10.39 15.94
C PHE A 153 11.75 10.02 17.07
N ALA A 154 12.94 9.50 16.77
CA ALA A 154 14.00 9.40 17.76
C ALA A 154 14.34 10.81 18.24
N THR A 155 14.29 11.01 19.56
CA THR A 155 14.79 12.23 20.18
C THR A 155 16.29 12.27 19.96
N THR A 156 16.79 13.32 19.31
CA THR A 156 18.22 13.64 19.37
C THR A 156 18.61 13.72 20.85
N PRO A 157 19.65 13.00 21.30
CA PRO A 157 20.10 13.12 22.67
C PRO A 157 20.41 14.59 22.91
N THR A 158 19.75 15.16 23.91
CA THR A 158 20.19 16.41 24.52
C THR A 158 21.53 16.09 25.15
N GLY A 159 22.61 16.36 24.41
CA GLY A 159 23.96 16.34 24.95
C GLY A 159 24.09 17.34 26.11
N PRO A 160 25.01 17.06 27.05
CA PRO A 160 25.16 17.78 28.32
C PRO A 160 25.42 19.28 28.15
#